data_AF-A0A367KLM9-F1
#
_entry.id   AF-A0A367KLM9-F1
#
_cell.length_a   1.000
_cell.length_b   1.000
_cell.length_c   1.000
_cell.angle_alpha   90.00
_cell.angle_beta   90.00
_cell.angle_gamma   90.00
#
_symmetry.space_group_name_H-M   'P 1'
#
loop_
_entity.id
_entity.type
_entity.pdbx_description
1 polymer ?
#
loop_
_entity_poly.entity_id
_entity_poly.type
_entity_poly.pdbx_seq_one_letter_code
_entity_poly.pdbx_strand_id
1 'polypeptide(L)'
;MSESWEYPEHRQFERVPTLDQVDPSDSKAVYAARNQKIRDDWVKAMEARLIKEKLDECYRTEGVNHYQSCRHLADMYLATLKTHKVEGFRK
;
A
#
# COMPACT_ATOMS: atom_id res chain seq x y z
N MET A 1 -30.85 -18.88 7.86
CA MET A 1 -30.32 -17.68 8.52
C MET A 1 -29.72 -16.83 7.41
N SER A 2 -30.39 -15.75 7.03
CA SER A 2 -29.89 -14.83 6.00
C SER A 2 -28.69 -14.07 6.59
N GLU A 3 -27.50 -14.32 6.07
CA GLU A 3 -26.37 -13.40 6.27
C GLU A 3 -26.78 -12.04 5.72
N SER A 4 -26.86 -11.05 6.61
CA SER A 4 -26.96 -9.65 6.24
C SER A 4 -25.67 -9.29 5.49
N TRP A 5 -25.79 -8.94 4.22
CA TRP A 5 -24.69 -8.46 3.37
C TRP A 5 -24.28 -7.04 3.78
N GLU A 6 -23.92 -6.87 5.05
CA GLU A 6 -23.38 -5.63 5.59
C GLU A 6 -21.88 -5.59 5.31
N TYR A 7 -21.41 -4.47 4.76
CA TYR A 7 -19.98 -4.33 4.47
C TYR A 7 -19.20 -4.41 5.79
N PRO A 8 -18.22 -5.33 5.91
CA PRO A 8 -17.43 -5.45 7.12
C PRO A 8 -16.71 -4.13 7.43
N GLU A 9 -16.67 -3.76 8.70
CA GLU A 9 -15.90 -2.59 9.15
C GLU A 9 -14.40 -2.73 8.83
N HIS A 10 -13.70 -1.59 8.79
CA HIS A 10 -12.27 -1.57 8.54
C HIS A 10 -11.51 -2.25 9.69
N ARG A 11 -10.90 -3.40 9.39
CA ARG A 11 -10.11 -4.17 10.36
C ARG A 11 -8.82 -3.45 10.74
N GLN A 12 -8.61 -3.25 12.04
CA GLN A 12 -7.37 -2.70 12.59
C GLN A 12 -6.45 -3.85 13.02
N PHE A 13 -5.16 -3.74 12.69
CA PHE A 13 -4.14 -4.72 13.09
C PHE A 13 -3.14 -4.06 14.04
N GLU A 14 -2.81 -4.73 15.14
CA GLU A 14 -1.77 -4.27 16.06
C GLU A 14 -0.40 -4.28 15.40
N ARG A 15 0.46 -3.35 15.84
CA ARG A 15 1.86 -3.27 15.40
C ARG A 15 2.69 -4.27 16.20
N VAL A 16 3.31 -5.21 15.49
CA VAL A 16 4.32 -6.14 16.00
C VAL A 16 5.74 -5.67 15.60
N PRO A 17 6.78 -6.16 16.29
CA PRO A 17 8.17 -5.89 15.93
C PRO A 17 8.50 -6.32 14.50
N THR A 18 9.47 -5.65 13.88
CA THR A 18 9.93 -6.00 12.52
C THR A 18 10.74 -7.30 12.53
N LEU A 19 10.93 -7.90 11.35
CA LEU A 19 11.68 -9.15 11.20
C LEU A 19 13.11 -9.09 11.77
N ASP A 20 13.74 -7.91 11.77
CA ASP A 20 15.10 -7.71 12.29
C ASP A 20 15.16 -7.70 13.83
N GLN A 21 14.02 -7.48 14.49
CA GLN A 21 13.91 -7.34 15.95
C GLN A 21 13.42 -8.62 16.64
N VAL A 22 12.97 -9.62 15.87
CA VAL A 22 12.39 -10.84 16.39
C VAL A 22 13.44 -11.94 16.50
N ASP A 23 13.39 -12.71 17.58
CA ASP A 23 14.21 -13.92 17.73
C ASP A 23 13.85 -14.96 16.64
N PRO A 24 14.80 -15.39 15.80
CA PRO A 24 14.56 -16.37 14.75
C PRO A 24 14.01 -17.72 15.25
N SER A 25 14.22 -18.07 16.52
CA SER A 25 13.77 -19.32 17.12
C SER A 25 12.28 -19.32 17.47
N ASP A 26 11.67 -18.14 17.69
CA ASP A 26 10.23 -18.03 17.95
C ASP A 26 9.45 -17.98 16.63
N SER A 27 8.98 -19.15 16.20
CA SER A 27 8.18 -19.27 14.98
C SER A 27 6.90 -18.43 14.99
N LYS A 28 6.29 -18.14 16.16
CA LYS A 28 5.05 -17.36 16.23
C LYS A 28 5.33 -15.88 16.00
N ALA A 29 6.36 -15.35 16.65
CA ALA A 29 6.78 -13.98 16.48
C ALA A 29 7.25 -13.71 15.04
N VAL A 30 8.03 -14.63 14.45
CA VAL A 30 8.47 -14.53 13.05
C VAL A 30 7.28 -14.51 12.11
N TYR A 31 6.29 -15.39 12.32
CA TYR A 31 5.09 -15.42 11.49
C TYR A 31 4.27 -14.13 11.57
N ALA A 32 4.11 -13.57 12.77
CA ALA A 32 3.42 -12.30 12.97
C ALA A 32 4.12 -11.14 12.24
N ALA A 33 5.45 -11.04 12.36
CA ALA A 33 6.25 -10.01 11.69
C ALA A 33 6.19 -10.13 10.16
N ARG A 34 6.22 -11.36 9.61
CA ARG A 34 6.02 -11.60 8.17
C ARG A 34 4.66 -11.09 7.69
N ASN A 35 3.61 -11.42 8.41
CA ASN A 35 2.26 -11.00 8.06
C ASN A 35 2.10 -9.48 8.14
N GLN A 36 2.70 -8.81 9.12
CA GLN A 36 2.71 -7.35 9.17
C GLN A 36 3.41 -6.76 7.95
N LYS A 37 4.62 -7.23 7.62
CA LYS A 37 5.35 -6.74 6.46
C LYS A 37 4.53 -6.88 5.17
N ILE A 38 3.89 -8.02 4.96
CA ILE A 38 3.05 -8.25 3.78
C ILE A 38 1.88 -7.25 3.73
N ARG A 39 1.19 -7.03 4.86
CA ARG A 39 0.11 -6.03 4.93
C ARG A 39 0.60 -4.63 4.59
N ASP A 40 1.74 -4.23 5.16
CA ASP A 40 2.33 -2.91 4.90
C ASP A 40 2.75 -2.74 3.43
N ASP A 41 3.32 -3.78 2.82
CA ASP A 41 3.69 -3.77 1.40
C ASP A 41 2.43 -3.66 0.50
N TRP A 42 1.31 -4.30 0.87
CA TRP A 42 0.03 -4.14 0.17
C TRP A 42 -0.57 -2.74 0.33
N VAL A 43 -0.51 -2.17 1.53
CA VAL A 43 -0.97 -0.78 1.77
C VAL A 43 -0.20 0.18 0.87
N LYS A 44 1.13 0.01 0.79
CA LYS A 44 1.97 0.82 -0.11
C LYS A 44 1.59 0.65 -1.58
N ALA A 45 1.31 -0.57 -2.03
CA ALA A 45 0.86 -0.80 -3.41
C ALA A 45 -0.49 -0.09 -3.68
N MET A 46 -1.40 -0.09 -2.71
CA MET A 46 -2.69 0.60 -2.81
C MET A 46 -2.54 2.12 -2.80
N GLU A 47 -1.61 2.67 -2.01
CA GLU A 47 -1.29 4.10 -2.04
C GLU A 47 -0.81 4.56 -3.42
N ALA A 48 0.12 3.81 -4.03
CA ALA A 48 0.61 4.11 -5.38
C ALA A 48 -0.51 4.04 -6.42
N ARG A 49 -1.43 3.08 -6.26
CA ARG A 49 -2.62 2.95 -7.11
C ARG A 49 -3.56 4.15 -7.00
N LEU A 50 -3.82 4.65 -5.79
CA LEU A 50 -4.68 5.84 -5.60
C LEU A 50 -4.08 7.08 -6.27
N ILE A 51 -2.77 7.27 -6.18
CA ILE A 51 -2.08 8.38 -6.86
C ILE A 51 -2.20 8.24 -8.37
N LYS A 52 -2.06 7.02 -8.90
CA LYS A 52 -2.27 6.75 -10.32
C LYS A 52 -3.70 7.06 -10.77
N GLU A 53 -4.72 6.63 -10.02
CA GLU A 53 -6.12 6.88 -10.35
C GLU A 53 -6.41 8.39 -10.38
N LYS A 54 -5.88 9.14 -9.41
CA LYS A 54 -5.98 10.62 -9.38
C LYS A 54 -5.22 11.29 -10.52
N LEU A 55 -4.06 10.76 -10.91
CA LEU A 55 -3.30 11.25 -12.07
C LEU A 55 -4.09 11.01 -13.37
N ASP A 56 -4.66 9.82 -13.55
CA ASP A 56 -5.49 9.47 -14.70
C ASP A 56 -6.75 10.35 -14.77
N GLU A 57 -7.35 10.68 -13.62
CA GLU A 57 -8.44 11.64 -13.52
C GLU A 57 -8.00 13.04 -13.96
N CYS A 58 -6.88 13.55 -13.43
CA CYS A 58 -6.34 14.86 -13.81
C CYS A 58 -6.05 14.97 -15.31
N TYR A 59 -5.52 13.90 -15.92
CA TYR A 59 -5.27 13.85 -17.36
C TYR A 59 -6.55 13.91 -18.17
N ARG A 60 -7.65 13.33 -17.68
CA ARG A 60 -8.96 13.40 -18.34
C ARG A 60 -9.60 14.79 -18.19
N THR A 61 -9.42 15.47 -17.07
CA THR A 61 -10.05 16.78 -16.82
C THR A 61 -9.33 17.93 -17.51
N GLU A 62 -8.00 17.97 -17.45
CA GLU A 62 -7.19 19.09 -17.96
C GLU A 62 -6.97 19.04 -19.48
N GLY A 63 -7.16 17.87 -20.10
CA GLY A 63 -6.97 17.67 -21.53
C GLY A 63 -5.57 18.13 -21.97
N VAL A 64 -5.49 19.09 -22.89
CA VAL A 64 -4.21 19.55 -23.48
C VAL A 64 -3.25 20.16 -22.45
N ASN A 65 -3.74 20.69 -21.32
CA ASN A 65 -2.90 21.36 -20.31
C ASN A 65 -2.37 20.42 -19.20
N HIS A 66 -2.56 19.10 -19.35
CA HIS A 66 -2.20 18.15 -18.29
C HIS A 66 -0.70 18.18 -17.90
N TYR A 67 0.19 18.63 -18.79
CA TYR A 67 1.63 18.74 -18.54
C TYR A 67 1.99 19.76 -17.45
N GLN A 68 1.26 20.87 -17.35
CA GLN A 68 1.52 21.89 -16.34
C GLN A 68 0.72 21.62 -15.06
N SER A 69 -0.59 21.38 -15.21
CA SER A 69 -1.51 21.23 -14.06
C SER A 69 -1.25 19.94 -13.26
N CYS A 70 -0.98 18.81 -13.92
CA CYS A 70 -0.89 17.49 -13.28
C CYS A 70 0.54 17.07 -12.93
N ARG A 71 1.54 17.94 -13.09
CA ARG A 71 2.96 17.62 -12.87
C ARG A 71 3.24 17.08 -11.46
N HIS A 72 2.66 17.70 -10.44
CA HIS A 72 2.84 17.29 -9.06
C HIS A 72 2.37 15.85 -8.80
N LEU A 73 1.25 15.41 -9.41
CA LEU A 73 0.76 14.04 -9.32
C LEU A 73 1.68 13.06 -10.03
N ALA A 74 2.23 13.45 -11.18
CA ALA A 74 3.20 12.64 -11.91
C ALA A 74 4.49 12.46 -11.11
N ASP A 75 5.01 13.54 -10.52
CA ASP A 75 6.21 13.50 -9.68
C ASP A 75 6.00 12.63 -8.43
N MET A 76 4.83 12.75 -7.78
CA MET A 76 4.44 11.88 -6.66
C MET A 76 4.36 10.42 -7.09
N TYR A 77 3.72 10.12 -8.22
CA TYR A 77 3.62 8.75 -8.73
C TYR A 77 5.01 8.16 -8.99
N LEU A 78 5.90 8.90 -9.66
CA LEU A 78 7.28 8.49 -9.92
C LEU A 78 8.08 8.26 -8.63
N ALA A 79 7.85 9.08 -7.59
CA ALA A 79 8.45 8.85 -6.28
C ALA A 79 7.95 7.54 -5.67
N THR A 80 6.64 7.27 -5.70
CA THR A 80 6.07 6.04 -5.15
C THR A 80 6.57 4.78 -5.86
N LEU A 81 6.79 4.82 -7.17
CA LEU A 81 7.35 3.66 -7.90
C LEU A 81 8.74 3.25 -7.40
N LYS A 82 9.51 4.18 -6.82
CA LYS A 82 10.83 3.90 -6.24
C LYS A 82 10.72 3.36 -4.81
N THR A 83 9.80 3.89 -4.01
CA THR A 83 9.72 3.63 -2.56
C THR A 83 8.73 2.53 -2.18
N HIS A 84 7.66 2.33 -2.96
CA HIS A 84 6.52 1.47 -2.63
C HIS A 84 6.58 0.09 -3.31
N LYS A 85 7.79 -0.36 -3.67
CA LYS A 85 7.98 -1.67 -4.29
C LYS A 85 7.65 -2.78 -3.29
N VAL A 86 6.79 -3.72 -3.69
CA VAL A 86 6.49 -4.92 -2.92
C VAL A 86 7.71 -5.85 -2.96
N GLU A 87 8.42 -5.95 -1.84
CA GLU A 87 9.60 -6.83 -1.72
C GLU A 87 9.22 -8.23 -1.23
N GLY A 88 8.08 -8.38 -0.55
CA GLY A 88 7.68 -9.66 0.04
C GLY A 88 8.55 -10.04 1.24
N PHE A 89 8.30 -11.21 1.83
CA PHE A 89 8.93 -11.58 3.11
C PHE A 89 10.30 -12.26 2.97
N ARG A 90 10.61 -12.80 1.79
CA ARG A 90 11.84 -13.55 1.54
C ARG A 90 12.73 -12.67 0.68
N LYS A 91 13.69 -12.01 1.32
CA LYS A 91 14.77 -11.31 0.61
C LYS A 91 15.88 -12.31 0.27
#